data_AF-A0A7S0GPN9-F1
#
_entry.id   AF-A0A7S0GPN9-F1
#
_cell.length_a   1.000
_cell.length_b   1.000
_cell.length_c   1.000
_cell.angle_alpha   90.00
_cell.angle_beta   90.00
_cell.angle_gamma   90.00
#
_symmetry.space_group_name_H-M   'P 1'
#
loop_
_entity.id
_entity.type
_entity.pdbx_description
1 polymer ?
#
loop_
_entity_poly.entity_id
_entity_poly.type
_entity_poly.pdbx_seq_one_letter_code
_entity_poly.pdbx_strand_id
1 'polypeptide(L)'
;VAPRGEPAGAAVAAVAPIRETPACASSRALLASRRRPRSVRLVPRAAEPESEAGELAPDLDPATGAPWGWTLVGCDSDAGGALVVVRGPAPGVVRRVSVLDCPTVKVEVNGKQRTRLCVEAMASLVASTRLPRGTVAHVEEGGVEYGFSAQTAFVQGYNFGLWKGVLASAGLDVRVVKPQAWKHALGLAHKKSTKDESRALASAVFPSTREQLRRKKDHGRAEALLIAAYGHVAASARGERDANEEAETERAFDDETKSDDAERRAEDPLCALVREVVVRTVAERAALSAEDGDETPSSSEDTLRRALGPDDPLPYFGPYFGMSGKQLAAELKARSLKVSGKKMELVARLEMDDAERRRGRIAREQTHKT
;
A
#
# COMPACT_ATOMS: atom_id res chain seq x y z
N VAL A 1 26.95 -69.25 -38.42
CA VAL A 1 26.61 -68.33 -37.31
C VAL A 1 27.23 -66.98 -37.64
N ALA A 2 26.38 -65.97 -37.79
CA ALA A 2 26.72 -64.64 -38.29
C ALA A 2 27.47 -63.76 -37.27
N PRO A 3 28.24 -62.75 -37.70
CA PRO A 3 28.79 -61.73 -36.82
C PRO A 3 27.79 -60.58 -36.62
N ARG A 4 27.74 -59.98 -35.44
CA ARG A 4 26.98 -58.75 -35.16
C ARG A 4 27.95 -57.59 -34.92
N GLY A 5 27.70 -56.51 -35.66
CA GLY A 5 28.51 -55.32 -35.76
C GLY A 5 28.18 -54.21 -34.77
N GLU A 6 29.00 -53.19 -34.95
CA GLU A 6 29.28 -51.96 -34.22
C GLU A 6 28.22 -50.83 -34.44
N PRO A 7 28.40 -49.56 -34.00
CA PRO A 7 27.50 -48.92 -33.03
C PRO A 7 26.82 -47.60 -33.51
N ALA A 8 26.11 -46.97 -32.56
CA ALA A 8 25.78 -45.53 -32.44
C ALA A 8 25.13 -44.78 -33.62
N GLY A 9 23.85 -44.42 -33.46
CA GLY A 9 23.15 -43.45 -34.30
C GLY A 9 22.38 -42.42 -33.46
N ALA A 10 22.80 -41.15 -33.57
CA ALA A 10 22.11 -39.99 -33.03
C ALA A 10 20.77 -39.76 -33.76
N ALA A 11 19.71 -39.45 -33.02
CA ALA A 11 18.40 -39.15 -33.58
C ALA A 11 18.31 -37.65 -33.96
N VAL A 12 18.10 -37.38 -35.25
CA VAL A 12 17.69 -36.07 -35.78
C VAL A 12 16.37 -36.25 -36.54
N ALA A 13 15.49 -35.27 -36.36
CA ALA A 13 14.09 -35.25 -36.77
C ALA A 13 13.82 -35.46 -38.27
N ALA A 14 12.71 -36.12 -38.58
CA ALA A 14 12.05 -36.06 -39.89
C ALA A 14 10.54 -35.82 -39.70
N VAL A 15 10.06 -34.69 -40.24
CA VAL A 15 8.66 -34.30 -40.31
C VAL A 15 8.02 -35.00 -41.51
N ALA A 16 6.91 -35.72 -41.29
CA ALA A 16 6.12 -36.35 -42.35
C ALA A 16 5.02 -35.39 -42.85
N PRO A 17 4.70 -35.37 -44.16
CA PRO A 17 3.69 -34.48 -44.72
C PRO A 17 2.26 -35.01 -44.47
N ILE A 18 1.36 -34.05 -44.22
CA ILE A 18 -0.06 -34.26 -43.94
C ILE A 18 -0.79 -34.66 -45.23
N ARG A 19 -1.52 -35.79 -45.20
CA ARG A 19 -2.48 -36.18 -46.25
C ARG A 19 -3.81 -35.44 -46.05
N GLU A 20 -4.25 -34.73 -47.08
CA GLU A 20 -5.56 -34.07 -47.14
C GLU A 20 -6.69 -35.10 -47.28
N THR A 21 -7.77 -34.90 -46.51
CA THR A 21 -9.05 -35.62 -46.63
C THR A 21 -10.10 -34.72 -47.30
N PRO A 22 -11.03 -35.26 -48.11
CA PRO A 22 -11.97 -34.43 -48.88
C PRO A 22 -13.12 -33.92 -48.01
N ALA A 23 -13.52 -32.67 -48.25
CA ALA A 23 -14.60 -31.98 -47.56
C ALA A 23 -15.99 -32.52 -47.94
N CYS A 24 -16.77 -32.89 -46.93
CA CYS A 24 -18.20 -33.16 -47.06
C CYS A 24 -18.96 -31.83 -47.14
N ALA A 25 -19.62 -31.59 -48.28
CA ALA A 25 -20.44 -30.42 -48.53
C ALA A 25 -21.81 -30.55 -47.84
N SER A 26 -22.06 -29.70 -46.84
CA SER A 26 -23.40 -29.35 -46.37
C SER A 26 -23.59 -27.84 -46.50
N SER A 27 -24.17 -27.43 -47.63
CA SER A 27 -24.49 -26.04 -47.94
C SER A 27 -25.78 -25.62 -47.23
N ARG A 28 -25.67 -25.25 -45.95
CA ARG A 28 -26.72 -24.44 -45.30
C ARG A 28 -26.50 -22.98 -45.71
N ALA A 29 -27.26 -22.53 -46.71
CA ALA A 29 -27.25 -21.15 -47.17
C ALA A 29 -27.71 -20.20 -46.05
N LEU A 30 -26.76 -19.62 -45.32
CA LEU A 30 -26.99 -18.43 -44.51
C LEU A 30 -27.14 -17.25 -45.48
N LEU A 31 -28.38 -16.83 -45.71
CA LEU A 31 -28.69 -15.57 -46.36
C LEU A 31 -27.99 -14.44 -45.59
N ALA A 32 -26.93 -13.88 -46.18
CA ALA A 32 -26.28 -12.69 -45.67
C ALA A 32 -27.30 -11.56 -45.60
N SER A 33 -27.68 -11.16 -44.39
CA SER A 33 -28.50 -9.98 -44.14
C SER A 33 -27.84 -8.76 -44.78
N ARG A 34 -28.44 -8.23 -45.85
CA ARG A 34 -28.05 -6.97 -46.52
C ARG A 34 -28.43 -5.73 -45.70
N ARG A 35 -28.28 -5.75 -44.37
CA ARG A 35 -28.43 -4.54 -43.56
C ARG A 35 -27.05 -4.05 -43.16
N ARG A 36 -26.64 -2.91 -43.73
CA ARG A 36 -25.48 -2.14 -43.25
C ARG A 36 -25.64 -1.97 -41.72
N PRO A 37 -24.59 -2.23 -40.92
CA PRO A 37 -24.65 -1.88 -39.51
C PRO A 37 -24.93 -0.39 -39.42
N ARG A 38 -26.03 -0.01 -38.76
CA ARG A 38 -26.28 1.40 -38.43
C ARG A 38 -25.13 1.82 -37.53
N SER A 39 -24.26 2.70 -38.01
CA SER A 39 -23.31 3.39 -37.16
C SER A 39 -24.13 4.19 -36.14
N VAL A 40 -24.22 3.66 -34.92
CA VAL A 40 -24.76 4.42 -33.81
C VAL A 40 -23.70 5.45 -33.48
N ARG A 41 -23.91 6.69 -33.91
CA ARG A 41 -23.12 7.82 -33.45
C ARG A 41 -23.43 7.98 -31.97
N LEU A 42 -22.53 7.51 -31.11
CA LEU A 42 -22.55 7.85 -29.70
C LEU A 42 -22.29 9.36 -29.64
N VAL A 43 -23.37 10.14 -29.51
CA VAL A 43 -23.27 11.54 -29.14
C VAL A 43 -22.95 11.53 -27.65
N PRO A 44 -21.80 12.07 -27.20
CA PRO A 44 -21.60 12.32 -25.78
C PRO A 44 -22.74 13.26 -25.37
N ARG A 45 -23.66 12.76 -24.54
CA ARG A 45 -24.60 13.64 -23.86
C ARG A 45 -23.74 14.42 -22.88
N ALA A 46 -23.41 15.66 -23.23
CA ALA A 46 -22.93 16.62 -22.26
C ALA A 46 -23.93 16.58 -21.11
N ALA A 47 -23.46 16.20 -19.92
CA ALA A 47 -24.24 16.41 -18.71
C ALA A 47 -24.43 17.92 -18.63
N GLU A 48 -25.64 18.39 -18.93
CA GLU A 48 -26.04 19.73 -18.56
C GLU A 48 -25.76 19.88 -17.05
N PRO A 49 -25.14 20.99 -16.61
CA PRO A 49 -24.97 21.23 -15.18
C PRO A 49 -26.38 21.37 -14.61
N GLU A 50 -26.86 20.32 -13.95
CA GLU A 50 -28.00 20.44 -13.05
C GLU A 50 -27.67 21.58 -12.08
N SER A 51 -28.58 22.54 -12.00
CA SER A 51 -28.39 23.75 -11.21
C SER A 51 -27.99 23.39 -9.79
N GLU A 52 -26.74 23.65 -9.42
CA GLU A 52 -26.25 23.45 -8.06
C GLU A 52 -26.95 24.46 -7.13
N ALA A 53 -28.00 23.99 -6.49
CA ALA A 53 -28.53 24.61 -5.29
C ALA A 53 -27.47 24.48 -4.18
N GLY A 54 -26.57 25.46 -4.08
CA GLY A 54 -25.81 25.78 -2.89
C GLY A 54 -25.03 24.64 -2.23
N GLU A 55 -24.46 23.70 -3.00
CA GLU A 55 -23.58 22.69 -2.42
C GLU A 55 -22.17 23.24 -2.21
N LEU A 56 -21.73 23.21 -0.95
CA LEU A 56 -20.36 23.58 -0.57
C LEU A 56 -19.36 22.78 -1.40
N ALA A 57 -18.29 23.46 -1.84
CA ALA A 57 -17.24 22.87 -2.64
C ALA A 57 -16.64 21.62 -1.94
N PRO A 58 -16.22 20.58 -2.69
CA PRO A 58 -15.82 19.27 -2.15
C PRO A 58 -14.61 19.31 -1.21
N ASP A 59 -13.83 20.38 -1.31
CA ASP A 59 -12.68 20.72 -0.48
C ASP A 59 -13.07 21.40 0.85
N LEU A 60 -14.33 21.76 1.05
CA LEU A 60 -14.81 22.42 2.27
C LEU A 60 -15.48 21.43 3.24
N ASP A 61 -15.31 21.69 4.53
CA ASP A 61 -16.03 21.02 5.60
C ASP A 61 -17.47 21.52 5.65
N PRO A 62 -18.49 20.66 5.42
CA PRO A 62 -19.88 21.08 5.46
C PRO A 62 -20.34 21.62 6.81
N ALA A 63 -19.63 21.29 7.91
CA ALA A 63 -19.98 21.78 9.24
C ALA A 63 -19.38 23.15 9.59
N THR A 64 -18.29 23.58 8.93
CA THR A 64 -17.62 24.85 9.25
C THR A 64 -17.45 25.79 8.06
N GLY A 65 -17.60 25.29 6.83
CA GLY A 65 -17.27 26.01 5.60
C GLY A 65 -15.76 26.21 5.38
N ALA A 66 -14.90 25.70 6.28
CA ALA A 66 -13.46 25.81 6.16
C ALA A 66 -12.89 24.69 5.27
N PRO A 67 -11.78 24.93 4.55
CA PRO A 67 -11.16 23.89 3.72
C PRO A 67 -10.63 22.74 4.58
N TRP A 68 -10.68 21.52 4.04
CA TRP A 68 -9.96 20.38 4.58
C TRP A 68 -8.46 20.63 4.42
N GLY A 69 -7.74 20.80 5.53
CA GLY A 69 -6.28 20.95 5.48
C GLY A 69 -5.56 19.63 5.17
N TRP A 70 -6.22 18.48 5.38
CA TRP A 70 -5.72 17.19 4.92
C TRP A 70 -6.86 16.20 4.67
N THR A 71 -6.64 15.30 3.70
CA THR A 71 -7.53 14.18 3.39
C THR A 71 -6.70 12.92 3.19
N LEU A 72 -7.09 11.85 3.88
CA LEU A 72 -6.43 10.56 3.81
C LEU A 72 -7.42 9.50 3.32
N VAL A 73 -7.04 8.77 2.28
CA VAL A 73 -7.87 7.75 1.64
C VAL A 73 -7.14 6.41 1.63
N GLY A 74 -7.83 5.36 2.07
CA GLY A 74 -7.35 3.98 2.07
C GLY A 74 -8.43 3.01 1.58
N CYS A 75 -8.02 1.94 0.92
CA CYS A 75 -8.91 0.94 0.36
C CYS A 75 -8.33 -0.46 0.59
N ASP A 76 -9.05 -1.27 1.35
CA ASP A 76 -8.95 -2.73 1.27
C ASP A 76 -9.81 -3.18 0.08
N SER A 77 -9.17 -3.74 -0.94
CA SER A 77 -9.81 -4.00 -2.23
C SER A 77 -10.71 -5.25 -2.23
N ASP A 78 -10.71 -6.05 -1.16
CA ASP A 78 -11.47 -7.29 -1.11
C ASP A 78 -12.98 -7.07 -0.96
N ALA A 79 -13.76 -8.11 -1.28
CA ALA A 79 -15.22 -8.08 -1.15
C ALA A 79 -15.70 -7.88 0.32
N GLY A 80 -14.86 -8.19 1.30
CA GLY A 80 -15.08 -7.90 2.72
C GLY A 80 -14.35 -6.66 3.22
N GLY A 81 -13.68 -5.94 2.32
CA GLY A 81 -12.91 -4.74 2.57
C GLY A 81 -13.78 -3.49 2.71
N ALA A 82 -13.12 -2.34 2.70
CA ALA A 82 -13.75 -1.04 2.79
C ALA A 82 -12.93 0.05 2.10
N LEU A 83 -13.61 1.12 1.71
CA LEU A 83 -13.02 2.42 1.39
C LEU A 83 -13.15 3.34 2.61
N VAL A 84 -12.05 3.97 3.01
CA VAL A 84 -12.03 4.91 4.13
C VAL A 84 -11.60 6.29 3.67
N VAL A 85 -12.24 7.31 4.23
CA VAL A 85 -11.90 8.72 4.01
C VAL A 85 -11.81 9.39 5.38
N VAL A 86 -10.60 9.82 5.73
CA VAL A 86 -10.29 10.56 6.95
C VAL A 86 -10.00 12.00 6.57
N ARG A 87 -10.63 12.95 7.25
CA ARG A 87 -10.53 14.38 6.96
C ARG A 87 -10.33 15.20 8.22
N GLY A 88 -9.60 16.29 8.10
CA GLY A 88 -9.43 17.25 9.18
C GLY A 88 -8.66 18.51 8.77
N PRO A 89 -8.38 19.39 9.74
CA PRO A 89 -7.71 20.67 9.49
C PRO A 89 -6.19 20.57 9.36
N ALA A 90 -5.56 19.55 9.95
CA ALA A 90 -4.12 19.29 9.86
C ALA A 90 -3.83 17.81 10.11
N PRO A 91 -2.75 17.23 9.55
CA PRO A 91 -2.41 15.82 9.77
C PRO A 91 -2.42 15.43 11.25
N GLY A 92 -3.00 14.28 11.56
CA GLY A 92 -3.19 13.78 12.93
C GLY A 92 -4.40 14.38 13.67
N VAL A 93 -4.91 15.54 13.23
CA VAL A 93 -6.17 16.11 13.74
C VAL A 93 -7.32 15.58 12.91
N VAL A 94 -7.96 14.52 13.42
CA VAL A 94 -9.11 13.88 12.77
C VAL A 94 -10.41 14.60 13.14
N ARG A 95 -11.15 15.08 12.14
CA ARG A 95 -12.46 15.71 12.33
C ARG A 95 -13.61 14.84 11.85
N ARG A 96 -13.40 14.11 10.76
CA ARG A 96 -14.39 13.18 10.20
C ARG A 96 -13.72 11.92 9.69
N VAL A 97 -14.31 10.77 10.00
CA VAL A 97 -13.92 9.47 9.44
C VAL A 97 -15.15 8.82 8.83
N SER A 98 -15.10 8.59 7.52
CA SER A 98 -16.10 7.83 6.77
C SER A 98 -15.53 6.45 6.47
N VAL A 99 -16.18 5.40 6.96
CA VAL A 99 -15.85 4.01 6.65
C VAL A 99 -16.97 3.42 5.82
N LEU A 100 -16.66 3.03 4.59
CA LEU A 100 -17.62 2.64 3.57
C LEU A 100 -17.31 1.21 3.12
N ASP A 101 -18.16 0.24 3.49
CA ASP A 101 -17.96 -1.15 3.09
C ASP A 101 -17.95 -1.30 1.56
N CYS A 102 -17.14 -2.23 1.04
CA CYS A 102 -17.10 -2.53 -0.39
C CYS A 102 -18.48 -2.95 -0.91
N PRO A 103 -19.06 -2.29 -1.93
CA PRO A 103 -20.34 -2.67 -2.49
C PRO A 103 -20.27 -4.03 -3.16
N THR A 104 -21.14 -4.95 -2.75
CA THR A 104 -21.15 -6.32 -3.28
C THR A 104 -22.52 -6.75 -3.77
N VAL A 105 -22.52 -7.70 -4.70
CA VAL A 105 -23.69 -8.37 -5.27
C VAL A 105 -23.48 -9.88 -5.26
N LYS A 106 -24.57 -10.64 -5.14
CA LYS A 106 -24.55 -12.10 -5.30
C LYS A 106 -24.72 -12.43 -6.78
N VAL A 107 -23.76 -13.14 -7.34
CA VAL A 107 -23.80 -13.62 -8.73
C VAL A 107 -23.60 -15.12 -8.77
N GLU A 108 -24.30 -15.78 -9.68
CA GLU A 108 -24.14 -17.20 -9.91
C GLU A 108 -22.87 -17.45 -10.73
N VAL A 109 -21.95 -18.25 -10.20
CA VAL A 109 -20.72 -18.67 -10.87
C VAL A 109 -20.61 -20.18 -10.74
N ASN A 110 -20.66 -20.88 -11.88
CA ASN A 110 -20.64 -22.34 -11.95
C ASN A 110 -21.71 -23.00 -11.06
N GLY A 111 -22.95 -22.49 -11.13
CA GLY A 111 -24.09 -23.01 -10.36
C GLY A 111 -24.05 -22.72 -8.85
N LYS A 112 -23.11 -21.90 -8.37
CA LYS A 112 -23.01 -21.50 -6.96
C LYS A 112 -23.11 -19.98 -6.83
N GLN A 113 -23.89 -19.52 -5.85
CA GLN A 113 -23.97 -18.10 -5.51
C GLN A 113 -22.66 -17.64 -4.87
N ARG A 114 -22.00 -16.65 -5.50
CA ARG A 114 -20.74 -16.07 -5.04
C ARG A 114 -20.89 -14.56 -4.88
N THR A 115 -20.26 -14.01 -3.83
CA THR A 115 -20.18 -12.56 -3.66
C THR A 115 -19.15 -12.00 -4.63
N ARG A 116 -19.51 -10.93 -5.36
CA ARG A 116 -18.61 -10.12 -6.19
C ARG A 116 -18.82 -8.64 -5.90
N LEU A 117 -17.83 -7.83 -6.23
CA LEU A 117 -17.98 -6.38 -6.18
C LEU A 117 -19.00 -5.91 -7.22
N CYS A 118 -19.76 -4.87 -6.89
CA CYS A 118 -20.71 -4.22 -7.80
C CYS A 118 -20.12 -2.89 -8.29
N VAL A 119 -19.68 -2.85 -9.54
CA VAL A 119 -18.91 -1.73 -10.12
C VAL A 119 -19.71 -0.43 -10.15
N GLU A 120 -21.00 -0.51 -10.47
CA GLU A 120 -21.91 0.64 -10.52
C GLU A 120 -22.08 1.27 -9.13
N ALA A 121 -22.25 0.43 -8.11
CA ALA A 121 -22.33 0.86 -6.73
C ALA A 121 -20.99 1.39 -6.21
N MET A 122 -19.86 0.82 -6.64
CA MET A 122 -18.51 1.34 -6.33
C MET A 122 -18.32 2.75 -6.91
N ALA A 123 -18.66 2.96 -8.18
CA ALA A 123 -18.55 4.27 -8.83
C ALA A 123 -19.43 5.32 -8.12
N SER A 124 -20.66 4.95 -7.78
CA SER A 124 -21.60 5.81 -7.05
C SER A 124 -21.09 6.14 -5.64
N LEU A 125 -20.54 5.14 -4.95
CA LEU A 125 -19.94 5.30 -3.62
C LEU A 125 -18.74 6.26 -3.67
N VAL A 126 -17.81 6.08 -4.61
CA VAL A 126 -16.67 7.00 -4.77
C VAL A 126 -17.14 8.41 -5.11
N ALA A 127 -18.10 8.58 -6.02
CA ALA A 127 -18.67 9.89 -6.33
C ALA A 127 -19.27 10.58 -5.08
N SER A 128 -19.98 9.84 -4.23
CA SER A 128 -20.58 10.35 -2.99
C SER A 128 -19.56 10.86 -1.96
N THR A 129 -18.30 10.44 -2.05
CA THR A 129 -17.25 10.88 -1.12
C THR A 129 -16.82 12.32 -1.37
N ARG A 130 -17.09 12.85 -2.58
CA ARG A 130 -16.70 14.19 -3.02
C ARG A 130 -15.23 14.47 -2.79
N LEU A 131 -14.37 13.54 -3.20
CA LEU A 131 -12.93 13.72 -3.11
C LEU A 131 -12.45 14.67 -4.21
N PRO A 132 -11.64 15.69 -3.89
CA PRO A 132 -10.99 16.52 -4.91
C PRO A 132 -10.12 15.67 -5.85
N ARG A 133 -10.01 16.11 -7.10
CA ARG A 133 -9.09 15.50 -8.09
C ARG A 133 -7.66 15.58 -7.57
N GLY A 134 -6.86 14.57 -7.86
CA GLY A 134 -5.48 14.45 -7.39
C GLY A 134 -5.34 13.98 -5.94
N THR A 135 -6.44 13.78 -5.20
CA THR A 135 -6.36 13.19 -3.86
C THR A 135 -5.72 11.81 -3.94
N VAL A 136 -4.74 11.56 -3.09
CA VAL A 136 -4.02 10.28 -3.05
C VAL A 136 -4.88 9.20 -2.38
N ALA A 137 -5.11 8.09 -3.08
CA ALA A 137 -5.81 6.94 -2.57
C ALA A 137 -4.88 5.73 -2.47
N HIS A 138 -4.69 5.24 -1.25
CA HIS A 138 -3.85 4.08 -0.98
C HIS A 138 -4.68 2.80 -1.10
N VAL A 139 -4.35 1.94 -2.06
CA VAL A 139 -5.12 0.72 -2.34
C VAL A 139 -4.22 -0.49 -2.12
N GLU A 140 -4.68 -1.44 -1.33
CA GLU A 140 -3.96 -2.69 -1.16
C GLU A 140 -3.85 -3.46 -2.47
N GLU A 141 -2.65 -3.94 -2.79
CA GLU A 141 -2.40 -4.82 -3.91
C GLU A 141 -3.07 -6.19 -3.69
N GLY A 142 -3.79 -6.67 -4.70
CA GLY A 142 -4.33 -8.03 -4.69
C GLY A 142 -3.20 -9.06 -4.56
N GLY A 143 -3.12 -9.72 -3.41
CA GLY A 143 -2.10 -10.71 -3.12
C GLY A 143 -2.41 -12.09 -3.71
N VAL A 144 -1.35 -12.82 -4.09
CA VAL A 144 -1.41 -14.27 -4.33
C VAL A 144 -0.50 -14.93 -3.32
N GLU A 145 -1.06 -15.80 -2.49
CA GLU A 145 -0.30 -16.60 -1.54
C GLU A 145 -0.09 -18.02 -2.08
N TYR A 146 0.99 -18.67 -1.63
CA TYR A 146 1.22 -20.07 -1.94
C TYR A 146 0.06 -20.93 -1.41
N GLY A 147 -0.53 -21.76 -2.28
CA GLY A 147 -1.71 -22.57 -1.95
C GLY A 147 -3.04 -21.94 -2.37
N PHE A 148 -3.05 -20.72 -2.93
CA PHE A 148 -4.27 -20.16 -3.52
C PHE A 148 -4.69 -20.95 -4.76
N SER A 149 -5.99 -21.21 -4.89
CA SER A 149 -6.56 -21.70 -6.14
C SER A 149 -6.43 -20.64 -7.24
N ALA A 150 -6.33 -21.06 -8.50
CA ALA A 150 -6.32 -20.14 -9.64
C ALA A 150 -7.54 -19.20 -9.64
N GLN A 151 -8.70 -19.69 -9.17
CA GLN A 151 -9.90 -18.87 -9.02
C GLN A 151 -9.74 -17.80 -7.94
N THR A 152 -9.16 -18.12 -6.79
CA THR A 152 -8.91 -17.15 -5.71
C THR A 152 -7.94 -16.08 -6.18
N ALA A 153 -6.81 -16.48 -6.77
CA ALA A 153 -5.81 -15.55 -7.31
C ALA A 153 -6.42 -14.61 -8.37
N PHE A 154 -7.26 -15.15 -9.27
CA PHE A 154 -7.98 -14.33 -10.24
C PHE A 154 -8.92 -13.33 -9.57
N VAL A 155 -9.70 -13.74 -8.56
CA VAL A 155 -10.63 -12.85 -7.85
C VAL A 155 -9.88 -11.74 -7.11
N GLN A 156 -8.75 -12.03 -6.46
CA GLN A 156 -7.94 -10.99 -5.80
C GLN A 156 -7.43 -9.96 -6.81
N GLY A 157 -6.86 -10.42 -7.93
CA GLY A 157 -6.39 -9.52 -8.99
C GLY A 157 -7.53 -8.72 -9.64
N TYR A 158 -8.68 -9.35 -9.83
CA TYR A 158 -9.88 -8.72 -10.39
C TYR A 158 -10.42 -7.61 -9.46
N ASN A 159 -10.55 -7.90 -8.16
CA ASN A 159 -11.04 -6.94 -7.17
C ASN A 159 -10.11 -5.72 -7.06
N PHE A 160 -8.80 -5.96 -6.95
CA PHE A 160 -7.79 -4.91 -6.97
C PHE A 160 -7.87 -4.05 -8.25
N GLY A 161 -7.98 -4.70 -9.41
CA GLY A 161 -8.12 -4.02 -10.70
C GLY A 161 -9.36 -3.14 -10.79
N LEU A 162 -10.51 -3.61 -10.28
CA LEU A 162 -11.75 -2.83 -10.23
C LEU A 162 -11.59 -1.57 -9.38
N TRP A 163 -11.10 -1.70 -8.15
CA TRP A 163 -10.90 -0.54 -7.27
C TRP A 163 -9.90 0.45 -7.86
N LYS A 164 -8.77 -0.03 -8.39
CA LYS A 164 -7.79 0.81 -9.07
C LYS A 164 -8.42 1.58 -10.24
N GLY A 165 -9.25 0.92 -11.05
CA GLY A 165 -9.93 1.54 -12.19
C GLY A 165 -10.99 2.57 -11.77
N VAL A 166 -11.81 2.26 -10.77
CA VAL A 166 -12.86 3.16 -10.27
C VAL A 166 -12.27 4.40 -9.62
N LEU A 167 -11.22 4.26 -8.81
CA LEU A 167 -10.58 5.39 -8.14
C LEU A 167 -9.83 6.28 -9.15
N ALA A 168 -9.11 5.68 -10.09
CA ALA A 168 -8.40 6.43 -11.14
C ALA A 168 -9.37 7.17 -12.07
N SER A 169 -10.51 6.57 -12.43
CA SER A 169 -11.52 7.24 -13.28
C SER A 169 -12.23 8.39 -12.57
N ALA A 170 -12.31 8.35 -11.24
CA ALA A 170 -12.74 9.48 -10.41
C ALA A 170 -11.69 10.60 -10.31
N GLY A 171 -10.50 10.44 -10.90
CA GLY A 171 -9.44 11.44 -10.92
C GLY A 171 -8.55 11.43 -9.67
N LEU A 172 -8.50 10.32 -8.93
CA LEU A 172 -7.64 10.16 -7.75
C LEU A 172 -6.24 9.65 -8.15
N ASP A 173 -5.21 10.03 -7.38
CA ASP A 173 -3.85 9.47 -7.50
C ASP A 173 -3.79 8.13 -6.76
N VAL A 174 -3.89 7.02 -7.49
CA VAL A 174 -3.96 5.69 -6.89
C VAL A 174 -2.56 5.16 -6.61
N ARG A 175 -2.23 5.01 -5.33
CA ARG A 175 -0.96 4.43 -4.85
C ARG A 175 -1.16 3.03 -4.31
N VAL A 176 -0.40 2.09 -4.87
CA VAL A 176 -0.50 0.68 -4.52
C VAL A 176 0.30 0.41 -3.24
N VAL A 177 -0.33 -0.26 -2.28
CA VAL A 177 0.26 -0.66 -1.01
C VAL A 177 0.36 -2.19 -0.96
N LYS A 178 1.55 -2.74 -0.71
CA LYS A 178 1.74 -4.19 -0.69
C LYS A 178 1.32 -4.77 0.65
N PRO A 179 0.50 -5.85 0.69
CA PRO A 179 0.03 -6.49 1.92
C PRO A 179 1.15 -6.77 2.91
N GLN A 180 2.21 -7.41 2.43
CA GLN A 180 3.37 -7.76 3.25
C GLN A 180 4.07 -6.51 3.79
N ALA A 181 4.18 -5.45 3.01
CA ALA A 181 4.93 -4.26 3.43
C ALA A 181 4.23 -3.52 4.57
N TRP A 182 2.91 -3.32 4.48
CA TRP A 182 2.17 -2.59 5.51
C TRP A 182 1.93 -3.43 6.75
N LYS A 183 1.65 -4.74 6.61
CA LYS A 183 1.46 -5.63 7.77
C LYS A 183 2.74 -5.72 8.60
N HIS A 184 3.88 -5.80 7.93
CA HIS A 184 5.18 -5.86 8.59
C HIS A 184 5.51 -4.55 9.29
N ALA A 185 5.39 -3.43 8.57
CA ALA A 185 5.63 -2.11 9.13
C ALA A 185 4.67 -1.72 10.27
N LEU A 186 3.53 -2.40 10.43
CA LEU A 186 2.60 -2.16 11.55
C LEU A 186 2.68 -3.24 12.64
N GLY A 187 3.66 -4.15 12.57
CA GLY A 187 3.87 -5.21 13.57
C GLY A 187 2.85 -6.36 13.52
N LEU A 188 2.08 -6.45 12.43
CA LEU A 188 1.02 -7.43 12.20
C LEU A 188 1.50 -8.65 11.38
N ALA A 189 2.75 -8.66 10.90
CA ALA A 189 3.28 -9.80 10.14
C ALA A 189 4.01 -10.80 11.06
N HIS A 190 3.27 -11.54 11.88
CA HIS A 190 3.83 -12.61 12.72
C HIS A 190 2.96 -13.87 12.73
N LYS A 191 3.56 -14.99 13.12
CA LYS A 191 2.94 -16.33 13.06
C LYS A 191 1.61 -16.46 13.82
N LYS A 192 1.44 -15.68 14.90
CA LYS A 192 0.23 -15.65 15.74
C LYS A 192 -0.72 -14.49 15.37
N SER A 193 -0.44 -13.74 14.30
CA SER A 193 -1.22 -12.54 14.00
C SER A 193 -2.66 -12.91 13.69
N THR A 194 -3.57 -12.13 14.25
CA THR A 194 -5.00 -12.34 14.07
C THR A 194 -5.64 -11.11 13.44
N LYS A 195 -6.76 -11.33 12.76
CA LYS A 195 -7.62 -10.25 12.25
C LYS A 195 -8.13 -9.31 13.37
N ASP A 196 -8.06 -9.74 14.63
CA ASP A 196 -8.45 -8.95 15.78
C ASP A 196 -7.39 -7.89 16.14
N GLU A 197 -6.12 -8.15 15.86
CA GLU A 197 -5.03 -7.18 16.07
C GLU A 197 -5.16 -5.97 15.14
N SER A 198 -5.52 -6.17 13.86
CA SER A 198 -5.81 -5.06 12.94
C SER A 198 -6.92 -4.15 13.48
N ARG A 199 -7.97 -4.74 14.07
CA ARG A 199 -9.10 -3.98 14.66
C ARG A 199 -8.68 -3.19 15.89
N ALA A 200 -7.87 -3.79 16.77
CA ALA A 200 -7.34 -3.14 17.96
C ALA A 200 -6.40 -1.98 17.58
N LEU A 201 -5.48 -2.21 16.64
CA LEU A 201 -4.53 -1.21 16.17
C LEU A 201 -5.24 -0.03 15.49
N ALA A 202 -6.18 -0.31 14.58
CA ALA A 202 -6.97 0.73 13.92
C ALA A 202 -7.79 1.55 14.93
N SER A 203 -8.31 0.91 15.98
CA SER A 203 -9.06 1.58 17.07
C SER A 203 -8.18 2.43 17.99
N ALA A 204 -6.87 2.14 18.04
CA ALA A 204 -5.89 2.94 18.77
C ALA A 204 -5.45 4.17 17.95
N VAL A 205 -5.23 4.00 16.64
CA VAL A 205 -4.86 5.11 15.72
C VAL A 205 -6.05 6.03 15.45
N PHE A 206 -7.25 5.48 15.27
CA PHE A 206 -8.48 6.23 15.00
C PHE A 206 -9.56 5.95 16.08
N PRO A 207 -9.46 6.57 17.27
CA PRO A 207 -10.38 6.30 18.38
C PRO A 207 -11.88 6.46 18.06
N SER A 208 -12.22 7.36 17.13
CA SER A 208 -13.61 7.62 16.71
C SER A 208 -14.25 6.47 15.93
N THR A 209 -13.49 5.46 15.47
CA THR A 209 -14.03 4.32 14.70
C THR A 209 -14.28 3.08 15.55
N ARG A 210 -14.05 3.10 16.87
CA ARG A 210 -14.20 1.94 17.77
C ARG A 210 -15.54 1.21 17.62
N GLU A 211 -16.64 1.95 17.61
CA GLU A 211 -17.98 1.35 17.43
C GLU A 211 -18.16 0.70 16.05
N GLN A 212 -17.50 1.23 15.03
CA GLN A 212 -17.56 0.70 13.66
C GLN A 212 -16.69 -0.56 13.45
N LEU A 213 -15.77 -0.84 14.39
CA LEU A 213 -14.80 -1.95 14.35
C LEU A 213 -15.10 -3.07 15.37
N ARG A 214 -16.26 -3.00 16.05
CA ARG A 214 -16.59 -3.87 17.18
C ARG A 214 -16.71 -5.36 16.81
N ARG A 215 -17.19 -5.70 15.62
CA ARG A 215 -17.48 -7.10 15.22
C ARG A 215 -16.27 -7.72 14.52
N LYS A 216 -16.10 -9.04 14.66
CA LYS A 216 -15.03 -9.79 13.96
C LYS A 216 -15.05 -9.62 12.44
N LYS A 217 -16.22 -9.39 11.86
CA LYS A 217 -16.37 -9.14 10.41
C LYS A 217 -15.88 -7.76 9.96
N ASP A 218 -15.63 -6.83 10.89
CA ASP A 218 -15.21 -5.46 10.60
C ASP A 218 -13.67 -5.36 10.42
N HIS A 219 -12.98 -6.47 10.16
CA HIS A 219 -11.53 -6.48 9.93
C HIS A 219 -11.15 -5.74 8.64
N GLY A 220 -11.91 -5.89 7.55
CA GLY A 220 -11.59 -5.17 6.30
C GLY A 220 -11.72 -3.64 6.44
N ARG A 221 -12.62 -3.17 7.31
CA ARG A 221 -12.69 -1.76 7.71
C ARG A 221 -11.43 -1.30 8.44
N ALA A 222 -10.94 -2.13 9.35
CA ALA A 222 -9.72 -1.85 10.09
C ALA A 222 -8.49 -1.88 9.16
N GLU A 223 -8.38 -2.87 8.28
CA GLU A 223 -7.29 -2.96 7.31
C GLU A 223 -7.29 -1.73 6.39
N ALA A 224 -8.45 -1.28 5.88
CA ALA A 224 -8.53 -0.06 5.08
C ALA A 224 -8.02 1.20 5.81
N LEU A 225 -8.32 1.38 7.11
CA LEU A 225 -7.79 2.46 7.94
C LEU A 225 -6.27 2.38 8.08
N LEU A 226 -5.74 1.19 8.32
CA LEU A 226 -4.31 0.95 8.48
C LEU A 226 -3.54 1.10 7.17
N ILE A 227 -4.11 0.69 6.04
CA ILE A 227 -3.56 0.92 4.70
C ILE A 227 -3.46 2.41 4.42
N ALA A 228 -4.50 3.18 4.78
CA ALA A 228 -4.48 4.63 4.65
C ALA A 228 -3.33 5.21 5.50
N ALA A 229 -3.30 4.89 6.79
CA ALA A 229 -2.28 5.39 7.71
C ALA A 229 -0.86 5.04 7.23
N TYR A 230 -0.59 3.78 6.93
CA TYR A 230 0.69 3.33 6.39
C TYR A 230 1.08 4.08 5.10
N GLY A 231 0.12 4.24 4.17
CA GLY A 231 0.34 4.95 2.92
C GLY A 231 0.80 6.39 3.13
N HIS A 232 0.15 7.10 4.05
CA HIS A 232 0.53 8.47 4.47
C HIS A 232 1.94 8.53 5.03
N VAL A 233 2.28 7.61 5.93
CA VAL A 233 3.62 7.59 6.52
C VAL A 233 4.68 7.26 5.46
N ALA A 234 4.39 6.33 4.56
CA ALA A 234 5.28 5.98 3.45
C ALA A 234 5.45 7.11 2.43
N ALA A 235 4.44 7.96 2.23
CA ALA A 235 4.54 9.14 1.40
C ALA A 235 5.38 10.24 2.08
N SER A 236 5.14 10.50 3.36
CA SER A 236 5.86 11.51 4.14
C SER A 236 7.36 11.23 4.20
N ALA A 237 7.75 9.98 4.49
CA ALA A 237 9.15 9.59 4.50
C ALA A 237 9.84 9.61 3.12
N ARG A 238 9.07 9.48 2.02
CA ARG A 238 9.61 9.68 0.67
C ARG A 238 9.85 11.15 0.39
N GLY A 239 8.89 12.02 0.70
CA GLY A 239 9.02 13.47 0.50
C GLY A 239 10.14 14.10 1.32
N GLU A 240 10.37 13.63 2.56
CA GLU A 240 11.51 14.06 3.38
C GLU A 240 12.87 13.73 2.73
N ARG A 241 12.96 12.58 2.05
CA ARG A 241 14.18 12.20 1.34
C ARG A 241 14.41 13.02 0.10
N ASP A 242 13.41 13.14 -0.76
CA ASP A 242 13.53 13.89 -2.01
C ASP A 242 13.99 15.33 -1.69
N ALA A 243 13.44 15.94 -0.63
CA ALA A 243 13.88 17.24 -0.13
C ALA A 243 15.31 17.24 0.43
N ASN A 244 15.76 16.17 1.08
CA ASN A 244 17.13 16.07 1.58
C ASN A 244 18.15 15.86 0.44
N GLU A 245 17.82 15.05 -0.57
CA GLU A 245 18.63 14.85 -1.77
C GLU A 245 18.76 16.15 -2.59
N GLU A 246 17.67 16.91 -2.74
CA GLU A 246 17.69 18.24 -3.36
C GLU A 246 18.59 19.20 -2.57
N ALA A 247 18.41 19.29 -1.24
CA ALA A 247 19.23 20.17 -0.39
C ALA A 247 20.71 19.78 -0.39
N GLU A 248 21.05 18.49 -0.47
CA GLU A 248 22.42 18.02 -0.61
C GLU A 248 23.02 18.36 -1.97
N THR A 249 22.21 18.27 -3.05
CA THR A 249 22.63 18.66 -4.40
C THR A 249 22.87 20.16 -4.52
N GLU A 250 22.02 20.99 -3.90
CA GLU A 250 22.18 22.44 -3.83
C GLU A 250 23.44 22.81 -3.02
N ARG A 251 23.65 22.18 -1.86
CA ARG A 251 24.87 22.37 -1.05
C ARG A 251 26.16 21.92 -1.73
N ALA A 252 26.08 20.97 -2.66
CA ALA A 252 27.23 20.53 -3.44
C ALA A 252 27.62 21.54 -4.54
N PHE A 253 26.73 22.49 -4.87
CA PHE A 253 26.94 23.52 -5.89
C PHE A 253 27.30 24.90 -5.32
N ASP A 254 26.91 25.22 -4.09
CA ASP A 254 27.22 26.48 -3.43
C ASP A 254 28.49 26.36 -2.55
N ASP A 255 29.59 26.98 -3.02
CA ASP A 255 30.81 27.21 -2.23
C ASP A 255 30.51 28.20 -1.09
N GLU A 256 30.84 27.78 0.13
CA GLU A 256 30.74 28.46 1.43
C GLU A 256 29.85 29.71 1.56
N THR A 257 28.80 29.57 2.39
CA THR A 257 28.14 30.57 3.29
C THR A 257 26.63 30.71 3.10
N LYS A 258 25.86 29.77 3.68
CA LYS A 258 24.57 30.11 4.28
C LYS A 258 24.45 29.43 5.65
N SER A 259 24.12 30.23 6.66
CA SER A 259 23.82 29.79 8.01
C SER A 259 22.69 28.76 8.00
N ASP A 260 22.94 27.64 8.68
CA ASP A 260 22.06 26.49 8.82
C ASP A 260 20.82 26.78 9.70
N ASP A 261 19.97 27.73 9.31
CA ASP A 261 18.60 27.79 9.81
C ASP A 261 17.72 26.85 8.96
N ALA A 262 18.12 25.58 8.88
CA ALA A 262 17.22 24.51 8.50
C ALA A 262 16.25 24.35 9.66
N GLU A 263 15.16 25.12 9.65
CA GLU A 263 13.99 24.87 10.48
C GLU A 263 13.66 23.38 10.37
N ARG A 264 14.01 22.62 11.41
CA ARG A 264 13.67 21.20 11.54
C ARG A 264 12.17 21.10 11.32
N ARG A 265 11.76 20.59 10.16
CA ARG A 265 10.35 20.32 9.90
C ARG A 265 9.87 19.38 11.00
N ALA A 266 8.93 19.87 11.80
CA ALA A 266 8.29 19.05 12.81
C ALA A 266 7.69 17.84 12.09
N GLU A 267 7.96 16.65 12.62
CA GLU A 267 7.43 15.42 12.07
C GLU A 267 5.90 15.47 12.00
N ASP A 268 5.35 14.92 10.92
CA ASP A 268 3.90 14.84 10.72
C ASP A 268 3.22 14.18 11.94
N PRO A 269 2.24 14.84 12.59
CA PRO A 269 1.65 14.33 13.84
C PRO A 269 0.96 12.96 13.69
N LEU A 270 0.42 12.64 12.51
CA LEU A 270 -0.14 11.31 12.27
C LEU A 270 0.96 10.26 12.18
N CYS A 271 2.08 10.58 11.53
CA CYS A 271 3.24 9.69 11.47
C CYS A 271 3.79 9.41 12.87
N ALA A 272 3.90 10.43 13.71
CA ALA A 272 4.28 10.29 15.12
C ALA A 272 3.32 9.38 15.90
N LEU A 273 2.01 9.61 15.78
CA LEU A 273 0.99 8.81 16.45
C LEU A 273 1.02 7.33 16.01
N VAL A 274 1.11 7.08 14.70
CA VAL A 274 1.17 5.71 14.16
C VAL A 274 2.40 4.99 14.71
N ARG A 275 3.57 5.63 14.72
CA ARG A 275 4.78 5.05 15.29
C ARG A 275 4.62 4.75 16.77
N GLU A 276 4.13 5.70 17.57
CA GLU A 276 3.93 5.51 19.01
C GLU A 276 3.01 4.32 19.31
N VAL A 277 1.87 4.24 18.62
CA VAL A 277 0.89 3.18 18.81
C VAL A 277 1.49 1.82 18.45
N VAL A 278 2.19 1.69 17.31
CA VAL A 278 2.79 0.43 16.91
C VAL A 278 3.87 0.00 17.91
N VAL A 279 4.77 0.91 18.30
CA VAL A 279 5.84 0.61 19.28
C VAL A 279 5.22 0.12 20.61
N ARG A 280 4.20 0.81 21.11
CA ARG A 280 3.48 0.39 22.32
C ARG A 280 2.87 -1.00 22.17
N THR A 281 2.15 -1.27 21.08
CA THR A 281 1.50 -2.56 20.84
C THR A 281 2.49 -3.71 20.73
N VAL A 282 3.64 -3.50 20.07
CA VAL A 282 4.69 -4.53 19.98
C VAL A 282 5.34 -4.76 21.35
N ALA A 283 5.60 -3.70 22.13
CA ALA A 283 6.16 -3.81 23.47
C ALA A 283 5.21 -4.56 24.42
N GLU A 284 3.92 -4.23 24.42
CA GLU A 284 2.87 -4.93 25.18
C GLU A 284 2.81 -6.41 24.80
N ARG A 285 2.86 -6.74 23.51
CA ARG A 285 2.90 -8.13 23.04
C ARG A 285 4.15 -8.86 23.54
N ALA A 286 5.31 -8.21 23.48
CA ALA A 286 6.56 -8.82 23.91
C ALA A 286 6.58 -9.07 25.43
N ALA A 287 6.00 -8.16 26.22
CA ALA A 287 5.82 -8.34 27.66
C ALA A 287 4.92 -9.55 27.97
N LEU A 288 3.77 -9.66 27.31
CA LEU A 288 2.87 -10.81 27.47
C LEU A 288 3.52 -12.14 27.08
N SER A 289 4.37 -12.14 26.05
CA SER A 289 5.10 -13.36 25.65
C SER A 289 6.21 -13.77 26.63
N ALA A 290 6.74 -12.84 27.43
CA ALA A 290 7.76 -13.13 28.44
C ALA A 290 7.17 -13.79 29.70
N GLU A 291 5.89 -13.52 30.01
CA GLU A 291 5.18 -14.13 31.14
C GLU A 291 4.79 -15.60 30.88
N ASP A 292 4.69 -16.01 29.60
CA ASP A 292 4.33 -17.37 29.16
C ASP A 292 5.53 -18.36 29.07
N GLY A 293 6.73 -17.97 29.51
CA GLY A 293 7.83 -18.90 29.80
C GLY A 293 8.89 -19.14 28.71
N ASP A 294 9.30 -18.10 27.97
CA ASP A 294 10.50 -18.14 27.12
C ASP A 294 11.53 -17.08 27.57
N GLU A 295 12.82 -17.38 27.43
CA GLU A 295 13.96 -16.73 28.10
C GLU A 295 13.94 -15.19 28.20
N THR A 296 14.38 -14.67 29.36
CA THR A 296 14.58 -13.24 29.62
C THR A 296 15.50 -12.60 28.57
N PRO A 297 15.05 -11.62 27.77
CA PRO A 297 15.93 -10.92 26.86
C PRO A 297 16.62 -9.76 27.57
N SER A 298 17.91 -9.60 27.30
CA SER A 298 18.72 -8.48 27.76
C SER A 298 18.29 -7.18 27.07
N SER A 299 17.87 -6.17 27.84
CA SER A 299 17.45 -4.83 27.40
C SER A 299 16.13 -4.75 26.60
N SER A 300 15.30 -3.76 26.90
CA SER A 300 13.98 -3.53 26.29
C SER A 300 14.02 -3.33 24.76
N GLU A 301 15.13 -2.81 24.23
CA GLU A 301 15.32 -2.53 22.81
C GLU A 301 15.59 -3.82 22.01
N ASP A 302 16.33 -4.77 22.57
CA ASP A 302 16.61 -6.06 21.92
C ASP A 302 15.40 -7.00 21.96
N THR A 303 14.56 -6.89 22.99
CA THR A 303 13.26 -7.60 23.07
C THR A 303 12.30 -7.19 21.96
N LEU A 304 12.20 -5.88 21.68
CA LEU A 304 11.42 -5.34 20.55
C LEU A 304 11.96 -5.85 19.21
N ARG A 305 13.29 -5.88 19.03
CA ARG A 305 13.95 -6.37 17.82
C ARG A 305 13.75 -7.88 17.59
N ARG A 306 13.79 -8.70 18.64
CA ARG A 306 13.58 -10.17 18.56
C ARG A 306 12.12 -10.55 18.35
N ALA A 307 11.18 -9.88 19.01
CA ALA A 307 9.75 -10.20 18.94
C ALA A 307 9.16 -9.95 17.55
N LEU A 308 9.77 -9.06 16.78
CA LEU A 308 9.44 -8.76 15.39
C LEU A 308 9.87 -9.92 14.46
N GLY A 309 11.08 -10.47 14.61
CA GLY A 309 11.45 -11.75 13.99
C GLY A 309 12.57 -11.66 12.95
N PRO A 310 12.99 -12.81 12.36
CA PRO A 310 14.29 -12.93 11.71
C PRO A 310 14.42 -12.15 10.39
N ASP A 311 13.33 -11.66 9.81
CA ASP A 311 13.31 -10.85 8.58
C ASP A 311 12.63 -9.48 8.80
N ASP A 312 12.59 -8.98 10.04
CA ASP A 312 11.64 -7.94 10.42
C ASP A 312 12.17 -6.48 10.30
N PRO A 313 11.56 -5.63 9.44
CA PRO A 313 11.54 -4.20 9.55
C PRO A 313 10.72 -3.83 10.78
N LEU A 314 11.41 -3.20 11.72
CA LEU A 314 10.77 -2.21 12.56
C LEU A 314 9.72 -1.42 11.74
N PRO A 315 8.63 -0.90 12.34
CA PRO A 315 7.94 0.30 11.86
C PRO A 315 8.97 1.41 11.69
N TYR A 316 9.77 1.30 10.64
CA TYR A 316 10.96 2.08 10.46
C TYR A 316 10.51 3.30 9.71
N PHE A 317 9.80 4.17 10.41
CA PHE A 317 9.38 5.45 9.86
C PHE A 317 10.50 6.49 10.00
N GLY A 318 11.75 6.05 9.84
CA GLY A 318 12.91 6.93 9.83
C GLY A 318 13.33 7.27 8.40
N PRO A 319 14.38 8.09 8.23
CA PRO A 319 14.78 8.65 6.93
C PRO A 319 14.92 7.62 5.78
N TYR A 320 15.34 6.40 6.10
CA TYR A 320 15.56 5.34 5.10
C TYR A 320 14.32 4.48 4.79
N PHE A 321 13.12 4.87 5.26
CA PHE A 321 11.90 4.06 5.14
C PHE A 321 11.50 3.77 3.69
N GLY A 322 11.32 2.49 3.35
CA GLY A 322 10.93 2.11 1.99
C GLY A 322 12.06 2.11 0.97
N MET A 323 13.31 2.42 1.36
CA MET A 323 14.47 2.14 0.52
C MET A 323 14.58 0.63 0.27
N SER A 324 14.96 0.23 -0.93
CA SER A 324 15.35 -1.15 -1.24
C SER A 324 16.70 -1.49 -0.59
N GLY A 325 17.00 -2.79 -0.42
CA GLY A 325 18.33 -3.21 0.06
C GLY A 325 19.47 -2.69 -0.82
N LYS A 326 19.22 -2.52 -2.13
CA LYS A 326 20.18 -1.93 -3.07
C LYS A 326 20.41 -0.44 -2.81
N GLN A 327 19.35 0.32 -2.54
CA GLN A 327 19.45 1.75 -2.20
C GLN A 327 20.19 1.96 -0.88
N LEU A 328 19.87 1.17 0.15
CA LEU A 328 20.58 1.20 1.44
C LEU A 328 22.06 0.85 1.28
N ALA A 329 22.37 -0.16 0.45
CA ALA A 329 23.73 -0.54 0.15
C ALA A 329 24.51 0.57 -0.59
N ALA A 330 23.85 1.29 -1.50
CA ALA A 330 24.44 2.42 -2.20
C ALA A 330 24.75 3.58 -1.23
N GLU A 331 23.81 3.89 -0.33
CA GLU A 331 23.97 4.94 0.68
C GLU A 331 25.12 4.62 1.65
N LEU A 332 25.17 3.38 2.17
CA LEU A 332 26.27 2.93 3.02
C LEU A 332 27.61 3.03 2.28
N LYS A 333 27.65 2.67 1.00
CA LYS A 333 28.86 2.77 0.19
C LYS A 333 29.29 4.22 -0.02
N ALA A 334 28.35 5.14 -0.28
CA ALA A 334 28.63 6.57 -0.38
C ALA A 334 29.26 7.12 0.90
N ARG A 335 28.85 6.59 2.05
CA ARG A 335 29.34 6.98 3.38
C ARG A 335 30.54 6.17 3.89
N SER A 336 31.13 5.31 3.05
CA SER A 336 32.23 4.41 3.42
C SER A 336 31.92 3.48 4.61
N LEU A 337 30.66 3.08 4.77
CA LEU A 337 30.17 2.18 5.82
C LEU A 337 30.05 0.73 5.31
N LYS A 338 30.02 -0.24 6.22
CA LYS A 338 29.95 -1.68 5.90
C LYS A 338 28.58 -2.05 5.28
N VAL A 339 28.60 -2.65 4.09
CA VAL A 339 27.40 -3.02 3.29
C VAL A 339 26.87 -4.45 3.55
N SER A 340 27.50 -5.22 4.43
CA SER A 340 27.09 -6.61 4.70
C SER A 340 25.88 -6.72 5.64
N GLY A 341 25.03 -7.72 5.46
CA GLY A 341 23.99 -8.06 6.43
C GLY A 341 22.58 -7.81 5.91
N LYS A 342 21.60 -7.96 6.79
CA LYS A 342 20.18 -7.80 6.43
C LYS A 342 19.82 -6.33 6.26
N LYS A 343 18.74 -6.07 5.52
CA LYS A 343 18.25 -4.72 5.18
C LYS A 343 18.20 -3.76 6.39
N MET A 344 17.72 -4.22 7.54
CA MET A 344 17.62 -3.39 8.74
C MET A 344 18.96 -3.14 9.43
N GLU A 345 19.93 -4.05 9.32
CA GLU A 345 21.28 -3.76 9.80
C GLU A 345 21.93 -2.64 8.97
N LEU A 346 21.56 -2.56 7.69
CA LEU A 346 22.00 -1.45 6.83
C LEU A 346 21.36 -0.13 7.30
N VAL A 347 20.05 -0.14 7.55
CA VAL A 347 19.32 1.02 8.10
C VAL A 347 19.93 1.46 9.43
N ALA A 348 20.08 0.55 10.40
CA ALA A 348 20.61 0.87 11.72
C ALA A 348 22.01 1.49 11.66
N ARG A 349 22.89 1.01 10.75
CA ARG A 349 24.21 1.61 10.55
C ARG A 349 24.13 3.03 10.01
N LEU A 350 23.24 3.28 9.05
CA LEU A 350 23.04 4.62 8.53
C LEU A 350 22.53 5.58 9.60
N GLU A 351 21.61 5.13 10.46
CA GLU A 351 21.10 5.95 11.55
C GLU A 351 22.12 6.19 12.67
N MET A 352 22.94 5.20 12.98
CA MET A 352 24.06 5.38 13.91
C MET A 352 25.03 6.42 13.38
N ASP A 353 25.38 6.36 12.10
CA ASP A 353 26.21 7.38 11.43
C ASP A 353 25.53 8.76 11.44
N ASP A 354 24.22 8.86 11.16
CA ASP A 354 23.47 10.11 11.27
C ASP A 354 23.52 10.69 12.69
N ALA A 355 23.34 9.84 13.71
CA ALA A 355 23.38 10.25 15.11
C ALA A 355 24.79 10.71 15.52
N GLU A 356 25.84 10.04 15.03
CA GLU A 356 27.24 10.42 15.25
C GLU A 356 27.58 11.76 14.59
N ARG A 357 27.18 11.95 13.33
CA ARG A 357 27.33 13.22 12.62
C ARG A 357 26.58 14.34 13.32
N ARG A 358 25.36 14.08 13.82
CA ARG A 358 24.56 15.04 14.59
C ARG A 358 25.27 15.45 15.89
N ARG A 359 25.81 14.49 16.64
CA ARG A 359 26.61 14.76 17.85
C ARG A 359 27.85 15.59 17.53
N GLY A 360 28.56 15.25 16.45
CA GLY A 360 29.73 16.00 15.98
C GLY A 360 29.42 17.44 15.58
N ARG A 361 28.28 17.69 14.93
CA ARG A 361 27.83 19.04 14.54
C ARG A 361 27.51 19.91 15.76
N ILE A 362 26.74 19.36 16.71
CA ILE A 362 26.37 20.07 17.94
C ILE A 362 27.63 20.45 18.75
N ALA A 363 28.61 19.55 18.83
CA ALA A 363 29.88 19.84 19.51
C ALA A 363 30.64 21.01 18.85
N ARG A 364 30.68 21.06 17.50
CA ARG A 364 31.34 22.15 16.74
C ARG A 364 30.65 23.50 16.91
N GLU A 365 29.32 23.53 16.91
CA GLU A 365 28.54 24.75 17.12
C GLU A 365 28.69 25.31 18.55
N GLN A 366 28.83 24.43 19.55
CA GLN A 366 29.09 24.84 20.93
C GLN A 366 30.51 25.40 21.11
N THR A 367 31.51 24.85 20.43
CA THR A 367 32.88 25.38 20.46
C THR A 367 33.04 26.72 19.72
N HIS A 368 32.16 27.06 18.79
CA HIS A 368 32.21 28.35 18.07
C HIS A 368 31.45 29.49 18.78
N LYS A 369 30.60 29.16 19.75
CA LYS A 369 29.87 30.14 20.59
C LYS A 369 30.59 30.49 21.90
N THR A 370 31.73 29.86 22.18
CA THR A 370 32.62 30.17 23.32
C THR A 370 33.84 30.88 22.79
#